data_AF-A0A925Q3T9-F1
#
_entry.id   AF-A0A925Q3T9-F1
#
_cell.length_a   1.000
_cell.length_b   1.000
_cell.length_c   1.000
_cell.angle_alpha   90.00
_cell.angle_beta   90.00
_cell.angle_gamma   90.00
#
_symmetry.space_group_name_H-M   'P 1'
#
loop_
_entity.id
_entity.type
_entity.pdbx_description
1 polymer ?
#
loop_
_entity_poly.entity_id
_entity_poly.type
_entity_poly.pdbx_seq_one_letter_code
_entity_poly.pdbx_strand_id
1 'polypeptide(L)'
;MNKFVIAITISLAGIVSAHAQGKIDPDPANPCSDGNFKRHELCFKTPNDGVARAEILSESFYAVILKTADRCTITEAERLEAQGRFPKTKVFSMRFQCDDDIEENISYTNVNDKFGFLAVYAGLTLREAKVRLAEVKATGRFPGANIRRMQAKLIYP
;
A
#
# COMPACT_ATOMS: atom_id res chain seq x y z
N MET A 1 -13.72 36.46 53.57
CA MET A 1 -14.50 35.68 52.58
C MET A 1 -13.56 35.32 51.43
N ASN A 2 -12.94 34.13 51.48
CA ASN A 2 -12.00 33.67 50.46
C ASN A 2 -12.76 33.10 49.26
N LYS A 3 -12.55 33.69 48.08
CA LYS A 3 -13.14 33.24 46.82
C LYS A 3 -12.33 32.06 46.27
N PHE A 4 -12.99 30.90 46.16
CA PHE A 4 -12.49 29.75 45.40
C PHE A 4 -12.51 30.09 43.90
N VAL A 5 -11.38 29.90 43.22
CA VAL A 5 -11.29 29.90 41.75
C VAL A 5 -11.20 28.45 41.31
N ILE A 6 -12.25 27.95 40.65
CA ILE A 6 -12.29 26.62 40.05
C ILE A 6 -11.75 26.75 38.63
N ALA A 7 -10.58 26.18 38.37
CA ALA A 7 -10.04 26.06 37.02
C ALA A 7 -10.67 24.84 36.33
N ILE A 8 -11.53 25.10 35.35
CA ILE A 8 -12.10 24.07 34.47
C ILE A 8 -11.11 23.85 33.32
N THR A 9 -10.35 22.77 33.39
CA THR A 9 -9.54 22.28 32.26
C THR A 9 -10.46 21.59 31.25
N ILE A 10 -10.67 22.24 30.11
CA ILE A 10 -11.35 21.66 28.94
C ILE A 10 -10.32 20.78 28.21
N SER A 11 -10.43 19.47 28.38
CA SER A 11 -9.67 18.50 27.58
C SER A 11 -10.31 18.36 26.20
N LEU A 12 -9.72 18.96 25.16
CA LEU A 12 -10.06 18.65 23.77
C LEU A 12 -9.64 17.20 23.47
N ALA A 13 -10.58 16.26 23.58
CA ALA A 13 -10.42 14.94 22.98
C ALA A 13 -10.57 15.08 21.46
N GLY A 14 -9.44 15.16 20.75
CA GLY A 14 -9.43 15.12 19.29
C GLY A 14 -9.99 13.78 18.81
N ILE A 15 -11.14 13.81 18.13
CA ILE A 15 -11.72 12.65 17.47
C ILE A 15 -10.84 12.38 16.24
N VAL A 16 -9.91 11.44 16.35
CA VAL A 16 -9.23 10.89 15.16
C VAL A 16 -10.29 10.13 14.39
N SER A 17 -10.83 10.75 13.33
CA SER A 17 -11.67 10.03 12.38
C SER A 17 -10.83 8.92 11.78
N ALA A 18 -11.12 7.68 12.18
CA ALA A 18 -10.66 6.51 11.46
C ALA A 18 -11.33 6.57 10.08
N HIS A 19 -10.65 7.16 9.10
CA HIS A 19 -11.03 7.00 7.70
C HIS A 19 -11.25 5.51 7.46
N ALA A 20 -12.41 5.14 6.90
CA ALA A 20 -12.73 3.75 6.62
C ALA A 20 -11.62 3.15 5.75
N GLN A 21 -10.75 2.34 6.36
CA GLN A 21 -9.61 1.73 5.70
C GLN A 21 -10.09 0.51 4.91
N GLY A 22 -9.73 0.46 3.63
CA GLY A 22 -10.10 -0.64 2.75
C GLY A 22 -9.29 -1.91 3.00
N LYS A 23 -9.94 -3.08 3.07
CA LYS A 23 -9.24 -4.35 3.24
C LYS A 23 -8.40 -4.68 1.99
N ILE A 24 -7.13 -5.06 2.17
CA ILE A 24 -6.26 -5.46 1.05
C ILE A 24 -6.78 -6.78 0.45
N ASP A 25 -6.74 -6.88 -0.88
CA ASP A 25 -6.91 -8.15 -1.59
C ASP A 25 -5.59 -8.60 -2.24
N PRO A 26 -4.85 -9.53 -1.60
CA PRO A 26 -3.53 -9.92 -2.05
C PRO A 26 -3.52 -11.14 -2.98
N ASP A 27 -4.68 -11.67 -3.40
CA ASP A 27 -4.76 -12.84 -4.27
C ASP A 27 -4.52 -12.46 -5.75
N PRO A 28 -3.41 -12.88 -6.38
CA PRO A 28 -3.16 -12.58 -7.78
C PRO A 28 -4.11 -13.32 -8.75
N ALA A 29 -4.73 -14.43 -8.32
CA ALA A 29 -5.65 -15.21 -9.15
C ALA A 29 -7.08 -14.64 -9.15
N ASN A 30 -7.45 -13.94 -8.08
CA ASN A 30 -8.76 -13.32 -7.91
C ASN A 30 -8.58 -11.84 -7.55
N PRO A 31 -8.13 -10.99 -8.49
CA PRO A 31 -8.03 -9.56 -8.21
C PRO A 31 -9.40 -9.01 -7.83
N CYS A 32 -9.44 -8.12 -6.85
CA CYS A 32 -10.69 -7.53 -6.41
C CYS A 32 -11.40 -6.80 -7.56
N SER A 33 -12.73 -6.94 -7.60
CA SER A 33 -13.61 -6.27 -8.56
C SER A 33 -13.92 -4.82 -8.21
N ASP A 34 -13.50 -4.39 -7.02
CA ASP A 34 -13.80 -3.08 -6.47
C ASP A 34 -12.77 -2.07 -6.97
N GLY A 35 -13.21 -0.96 -7.54
CA GLY A 35 -12.34 0.08 -8.09
C GLY A 35 -11.72 -0.28 -9.45
N ASN A 36 -11.29 0.74 -10.20
CA ASN A 36 -10.59 0.58 -11.48
C ASN A 36 -9.10 0.30 -11.27
N PHE A 37 -8.75 -0.72 -10.47
CA PHE A 37 -7.36 -1.07 -10.23
C PHE A 37 -6.73 -1.73 -11.45
N LYS A 38 -5.51 -1.33 -11.77
CA LYS A 38 -4.73 -1.87 -12.86
C LYS A 38 -4.00 -3.14 -12.44
N ARG A 39 -3.55 -3.91 -13.43
CA ARG A 39 -2.95 -5.25 -13.22
C ARG A 39 -1.74 -5.22 -12.30
N HIS A 40 -0.95 -4.16 -12.31
CA HIS A 40 0.25 -4.01 -11.48
C HIS A 40 0.00 -3.39 -10.11
N GLU A 41 -1.22 -2.96 -9.82
CA GLU A 41 -1.56 -2.32 -8.55
C GLU A 41 -2.00 -3.36 -7.51
N LEU A 42 -1.74 -3.07 -6.24
CA LEU A 42 -2.29 -3.83 -5.12
C LEU A 42 -3.66 -3.26 -4.79
N CYS A 43 -4.69 -4.06 -5.03
CA CYS A 43 -6.05 -3.61 -4.89
C CYS A 43 -6.59 -3.82 -3.47
N PHE A 44 -7.64 -3.09 -3.14
CA PHE A 44 -8.29 -3.13 -1.84
C PHE A 44 -9.74 -2.69 -1.93
N LYS A 45 -10.56 -3.12 -0.98
CA LYS A 45 -11.98 -2.77 -0.93
C LYS A 45 -12.18 -1.28 -0.70
N THR A 46 -12.81 -0.59 -1.64
CA THR A 46 -13.19 0.81 -1.48
C THR A 46 -14.58 0.93 -0.84
N PRO A 47 -14.80 1.85 0.11
CA PRO A 47 -16.15 2.15 0.60
C PRO A 47 -17.08 2.57 -0.55
N ASN A 48 -18.26 1.96 -0.65
CA ASN A 48 -19.34 2.39 -1.54
C ASN A 48 -20.50 2.96 -0.72
N ASP A 49 -20.22 4.09 -0.06
CA ASP A 49 -21.16 4.77 0.85
C ASP A 49 -21.66 6.11 0.31
N GLY A 50 -21.38 6.42 -0.96
CA GLY A 50 -21.79 7.66 -1.62
C GLY A 50 -21.05 8.92 -1.16
N VAL A 51 -20.03 8.79 -0.30
CA VAL A 51 -19.25 9.94 0.19
C VAL A 51 -18.09 10.23 -0.76
N ALA A 52 -18.08 11.44 -1.33
CA ALA A 52 -16.97 11.94 -2.12
C ALA A 52 -15.73 12.14 -1.25
N ARG A 53 -14.59 11.60 -1.70
CA ARG A 53 -13.29 11.67 -1.00
C ARG A 53 -12.19 12.01 -1.99
N ALA A 54 -11.23 12.83 -1.59
CA ALA A 54 -10.03 13.07 -2.37
C ALA A 54 -9.10 11.85 -2.40
N GLU A 55 -9.10 11.06 -1.32
CA GLU A 55 -8.31 9.83 -1.22
C GLU A 55 -9.01 8.75 -0.41
N ILE A 56 -8.70 7.49 -0.71
CA ILE A 56 -9.08 6.31 0.07
C ILE A 56 -7.82 5.50 0.37
N LEU A 57 -7.64 5.15 1.65
CA LEU A 57 -6.52 4.33 2.11
C LEU A 57 -6.96 2.90 2.35
N SER A 58 -6.07 1.95 2.06
CA SER A 58 -6.19 0.60 2.56
C SER A 58 -5.90 0.51 4.07
N GLU A 59 -6.16 -0.65 4.66
CA GLU A 59 -5.56 -1.04 5.92
C GLU A 59 -4.02 -1.05 5.81
N SER A 60 -3.33 -0.89 6.94
CA SER A 60 -1.89 -1.05 6.97
C SER A 60 -1.49 -2.48 6.69
N PHE A 61 -0.49 -2.68 5.84
CA PHE A 61 0.10 -3.98 5.55
C PHE A 61 1.62 -3.90 5.50
N TYR A 62 2.26 -5.06 5.42
CA TYR A 62 3.68 -5.16 5.14
C TYR A 62 3.89 -5.65 3.71
N ALA A 63 4.91 -5.10 3.06
CA ALA A 63 5.43 -5.59 1.80
C ALA A 63 6.91 -5.92 1.95
N VAL A 64 7.40 -6.80 1.09
CA VAL A 64 8.83 -6.91 0.81
C VAL A 64 9.08 -6.18 -0.51
N ILE A 65 9.81 -5.07 -0.43
CA ILE A 65 10.33 -4.38 -1.62
C ILE A 65 11.39 -5.29 -2.21
N LEU A 66 11.16 -5.76 -3.43
CA LEU A 66 12.04 -6.66 -4.18
C LEU A 66 13.15 -5.86 -4.89
N LYS A 67 12.79 -4.69 -5.41
CA LYS A 67 13.66 -3.79 -6.16
C LYS A 67 13.15 -2.36 -6.07
N THR A 68 14.05 -1.41 -5.98
CA THR A 68 13.80 0.02 -6.25
C THR A 68 14.44 0.35 -7.60
N ALA A 69 13.78 1.18 -8.40
CA ALA A 69 14.26 1.60 -9.71
C ALA A 69 13.89 3.07 -9.96
N ASP A 70 14.36 3.62 -11.07
CA ASP A 70 13.88 4.91 -11.56
C ASP A 70 12.36 4.87 -11.76
N ARG A 71 11.72 6.03 -11.61
CA ARG A 71 10.27 6.14 -11.76
C ARG A 71 9.86 5.62 -13.14
N CYS A 72 8.74 4.89 -13.21
CA CYS A 72 8.15 4.40 -14.46
C CYS A 72 8.92 3.30 -15.22
N THR A 73 10.07 2.83 -14.74
CA THR A 73 10.88 1.86 -15.50
C THR A 73 10.56 0.40 -15.20
N ILE A 74 9.79 0.10 -14.14
CA ILE A 74 9.36 -1.28 -13.84
C ILE A 74 8.31 -1.72 -14.87
N THR A 75 8.66 -2.70 -15.69
CA THR A 75 7.79 -3.21 -16.76
C THR A 75 6.82 -4.28 -16.25
N GLU A 76 5.71 -4.48 -16.96
CA GLU A 76 4.78 -5.57 -16.65
C GLU A 76 5.42 -6.96 -16.82
N ALA A 77 6.34 -7.11 -17.78
CA ALA A 77 7.10 -8.34 -17.96
C ALA A 77 7.97 -8.65 -16.72
N GLU A 78 8.66 -7.65 -16.17
CA GLU A 78 9.44 -7.79 -14.93
C GLU A 78 8.53 -8.15 -13.75
N ARG A 79 7.35 -7.50 -13.64
CA ARG A 79 6.37 -7.82 -12.60
C ARG A 79 5.87 -9.26 -12.71
N LEU A 80 5.56 -9.73 -13.92
CA LEU A 80 5.09 -11.10 -14.16
C LEU A 80 6.17 -12.15 -13.89
N GLU A 81 7.44 -11.87 -14.20
CA GLU A 81 8.54 -12.76 -13.83
C GLU A 81 8.61 -12.93 -12.30
N ALA A 82 8.54 -11.82 -11.56
CA ALA A 82 8.49 -11.86 -10.11
C ALA A 82 7.21 -12.55 -9.59
N GLN A 83 6.05 -12.30 -10.20
CA GLN A 83 4.78 -12.93 -9.84
C GLN A 83 4.84 -14.47 -9.94
N GLY A 84 5.54 -15.00 -10.95
CA GLY A 84 5.74 -16.44 -11.11
C GLY A 84 6.53 -17.09 -9.97
N ARG A 85 7.35 -16.31 -9.26
CA ARG A 85 8.09 -16.78 -8.06
C ARG A 85 7.24 -16.73 -6.78
N PHE A 86 6.17 -15.94 -6.78
CA PHE A 86 5.27 -15.76 -5.64
C PHE A 86 3.81 -16.02 -6.06
N PRO A 87 3.45 -17.23 -6.54
CA PRO A 87 2.19 -17.47 -7.23
C PRO A 87 0.94 -17.28 -6.36
N LYS A 88 1.08 -17.32 -5.03
CA LYS A 88 -0.03 -17.18 -4.06
C LYS A 88 -0.10 -15.79 -3.44
N THR A 89 0.69 -14.83 -3.92
CA THR A 89 0.68 -13.49 -3.35
C THR A 89 0.96 -12.44 -4.39
N LYS A 90 0.17 -11.38 -4.39
CA LYS A 90 0.27 -10.29 -5.34
C LYS A 90 1.66 -9.67 -5.33
N VAL A 91 2.28 -9.65 -6.51
CA VAL A 91 3.40 -8.77 -6.84
C VAL A 91 2.83 -7.54 -7.53
N PHE A 92 3.19 -6.38 -7.01
CA PHE A 92 2.71 -5.07 -7.42
C PHE A 92 3.88 -4.10 -7.63
N SER A 93 3.62 -3.01 -8.35
CA SER A 93 4.63 -1.97 -8.60
C SER A 93 4.04 -0.57 -8.49
N MET A 94 4.86 0.38 -8.02
CA MET A 94 4.52 1.80 -8.06
C MET A 94 4.79 2.36 -9.46
N ARG A 95 3.73 2.84 -10.10
CA ARG A 95 3.80 3.62 -11.33
C ARG A 95 3.11 4.99 -11.21
N PHE A 96 2.67 5.40 -10.01
CA PHE A 96 1.96 6.66 -9.78
C PHE A 96 2.59 7.86 -10.52
N GLN A 97 1.76 8.60 -11.27
CA GLN A 97 2.17 9.75 -12.09
C GLN A 97 3.27 9.46 -13.12
N CYS A 98 3.16 8.31 -13.79
CA CYS A 98 3.92 8.06 -15.00
C CYS A 98 3.25 8.71 -16.21
N ASP A 99 4.04 9.38 -17.04
CA ASP A 99 3.54 10.21 -18.14
C ASP A 99 2.87 9.39 -19.26
N ASP A 100 3.09 8.07 -19.29
CA ASP A 100 2.48 7.15 -20.23
C ASP A 100 1.02 6.82 -19.91
N ASP A 101 0.55 7.11 -18.69
CA ASP A 101 -0.81 6.82 -18.26
C ASP A 101 -1.30 7.81 -17.19
N ILE A 102 -2.13 8.76 -17.62
CA ILE A 102 -2.70 9.80 -16.76
C ILE A 102 -3.71 9.27 -15.73
N GLU A 103 -4.17 8.02 -15.87
CA GLU A 103 -5.14 7.39 -14.96
C GLU A 103 -4.45 6.51 -13.90
N GLU A 104 -3.16 6.70 -13.68
CA GLU A 104 -2.40 6.00 -12.66
C GLU A 104 -2.60 6.62 -11.27
N ASN A 105 -3.67 6.17 -10.61
CA ASN A 105 -4.23 6.80 -9.42
C ASN A 105 -3.83 6.12 -8.09
N ILE A 106 -3.11 4.99 -8.13
CA ILE A 106 -2.64 4.31 -6.93
C ILE A 106 -1.24 4.76 -6.54
N SER A 107 -1.12 5.28 -5.32
CA SER A 107 0.15 5.52 -4.64
C SER A 107 0.29 4.65 -3.39
N TYR A 108 1.47 4.66 -2.77
CA TYR A 108 1.75 3.91 -1.54
C TYR A 108 2.41 4.81 -0.50
N THR A 109 2.09 4.60 0.77
CA THR A 109 2.73 5.32 1.87
C THR A 109 4.11 4.74 2.19
N ASN A 110 4.93 5.53 2.90
CA ASN A 110 6.24 5.13 3.43
C ASN A 110 7.27 4.71 2.36
N VAL A 111 7.20 5.38 1.21
CA VAL A 111 8.12 5.29 0.06
C VAL A 111 8.34 6.67 -0.51
N ASN A 112 9.42 6.83 -1.26
CA ASN A 112 9.70 8.06 -2.02
C ASN A 112 9.06 7.93 -3.41
N ASP A 113 8.11 8.82 -3.71
CA ASP A 113 7.34 8.86 -4.97
C ASP A 113 8.18 9.24 -6.20
N LYS A 114 9.41 9.70 -6.01
CA LYS A 114 10.39 9.94 -7.08
C LYS A 114 10.99 8.66 -7.67
N PHE A 115 10.71 7.50 -7.08
CA PHE A 115 11.23 6.21 -7.50
C PHE A 115 10.11 5.22 -7.78
N GLY A 116 10.36 4.31 -8.73
CA GLY A 116 9.57 3.11 -8.91
C GLY A 116 10.02 2.01 -7.95
N PHE A 117 9.14 1.06 -7.67
CA PHE A 117 9.53 -0.16 -6.99
C PHE A 117 8.70 -1.34 -7.48
N LEU A 118 9.28 -2.53 -7.29
CA LEU A 118 8.60 -3.81 -7.40
C LEU A 118 8.52 -4.42 -6.01
N ALA A 119 7.34 -4.86 -5.59
CA ALA A 119 7.12 -5.38 -4.25
C ALA A 119 6.18 -6.59 -4.27
N VAL A 120 6.32 -7.45 -3.26
CA VAL A 120 5.37 -8.53 -2.98
C VAL A 120 4.66 -8.23 -1.66
N TYR A 121 3.34 -8.41 -1.63
CA TYR A 121 2.59 -8.32 -0.38
C TYR A 121 3.13 -9.34 0.63
N ALA A 122 3.20 -8.98 1.91
CA ALA A 122 3.92 -9.73 2.93
C ALA A 122 3.13 -9.91 4.24
N GLY A 123 1.80 -9.73 4.19
CA GLY A 123 0.91 -9.95 5.33
C GLY A 123 0.58 -8.68 6.11
N LEU A 124 -0.23 -8.84 7.16
CA LEU A 124 -0.66 -7.74 8.03
C LEU A 124 0.27 -7.56 9.23
N THR A 125 1.13 -8.55 9.49
CA THR A 125 2.04 -8.56 10.64
C THR A 125 3.50 -8.57 10.22
N LEU A 126 4.37 -8.01 11.08
CA LEU A 126 5.82 -8.07 10.86
C LEU A 126 6.35 -9.51 10.85
N ARG A 127 5.69 -10.43 11.57
CA ARG A 127 6.07 -11.84 11.60
C ARG A 127 5.88 -12.49 10.22
N GLU A 128 4.71 -12.32 9.61
CA GLU A 128 4.45 -12.78 8.24
C GLU A 128 5.44 -12.15 7.25
N ALA A 129 5.73 -10.85 7.43
CA ALA A 129 6.66 -10.15 6.55
C ALA A 129 8.09 -10.69 6.65
N LYS A 130 8.53 -11.08 7.84
CA LYS A 130 9.84 -11.72 8.06
C LYS A 130 9.92 -13.09 7.39
N VAL A 131 8.84 -13.88 7.45
CA VAL A 131 8.76 -15.17 6.74
C VAL A 131 8.87 -14.93 5.23
N ARG A 132 8.08 -13.99 4.69
CA ARG A 132 8.15 -13.63 3.26
C ARG A 132 9.52 -13.12 2.84
N LEU A 133 10.17 -12.29 3.66
CA LEU A 133 11.52 -11.81 3.37
C LEU A 133 12.52 -12.97 3.31
N ALA A 134 12.40 -13.97 4.18
CA ALA A 134 13.25 -15.16 4.14
C ALA A 134 13.03 -15.96 2.84
N GLU A 135 11.78 -16.15 2.41
CA GLU A 135 11.43 -16.78 1.13
C GLU A 135 12.04 -16.00 -0.06
N VAL A 136 11.89 -14.67 -0.07
CA VAL A 136 12.48 -13.78 -1.08
C VAL A 136 14.00 -13.93 -1.13
N LYS A 137 14.67 -13.91 0.03
CA LYS A 137 16.14 -14.06 0.11
C LYS A 137 16.61 -15.43 -0.38
N ALA A 138 15.86 -16.49 -0.08
CA ALA A 138 16.17 -17.85 -0.52
C ALA A 138 16.17 -18.00 -2.06
N THR A 139 15.48 -17.11 -2.78
CA THR A 139 15.55 -17.10 -4.26
C THR A 139 16.91 -16.68 -4.80
N GLY A 140 17.71 -15.91 -4.04
CA GLY A 140 18.95 -15.29 -4.50
C GLY A 140 18.79 -14.24 -5.60
N ARG A 141 17.56 -13.84 -5.97
CA ARG A 141 17.28 -12.96 -7.12
C ARG A 141 17.12 -11.49 -6.79
N PHE A 142 16.83 -11.17 -5.53
CA PHE A 142 16.46 -9.81 -5.10
C PHE A 142 17.46 -9.28 -4.08
N PRO A 143 18.70 -8.95 -4.50
CA PRO A 143 19.67 -8.33 -3.60
C PRO A 143 19.12 -6.98 -3.13
N GLY A 144 19.18 -6.72 -1.83
CA GLY A 144 18.62 -5.50 -1.24
C GLY A 144 17.13 -5.57 -0.88
N ALA A 145 16.50 -6.75 -1.01
CA ALA A 145 15.12 -6.92 -0.57
C ALA A 145 14.93 -6.54 0.91
N ASN A 146 13.91 -5.72 1.19
CA ASN A 146 13.66 -5.16 2.53
C ASN A 146 12.16 -5.06 2.84
N ILE A 147 11.81 -5.12 4.12
CA ILE A 147 10.42 -5.01 4.58
C ILE A 147 10.04 -3.54 4.72
N ARG A 148 8.81 -3.20 4.29
CA ARG A 148 8.18 -1.91 4.53
C ARG A 148 6.77 -2.11 5.06
N ARG A 149 6.35 -1.25 6.00
CA ARG A 149 4.96 -1.10 6.41
C ARG A 149 4.33 0.03 5.59
N MET A 150 3.20 -0.24 4.95
CA MET A 150 2.61 0.61 3.91
C MET A 150 1.08 0.63 4.02
N GLN A 151 0.47 1.56 3.29
CA GLN A 151 -0.92 1.58 2.88
C GLN A 151 -0.95 1.86 1.38
N ALA A 152 -1.88 1.24 0.66
CA ALA A 152 -2.21 1.60 -0.71
C ALA A 152 -3.20 2.78 -0.64
N LYS A 153 -3.03 3.73 -1.55
CA LYS A 153 -3.81 4.96 -1.56
C LYS A 153 -4.36 5.20 -2.96
N LEU A 154 -5.67 5.12 -3.08
CA LEU A 154 -6.40 5.55 -4.27
C LEU A 154 -6.64 7.06 -4.16
N ILE A 155 -6.13 7.81 -5.13
CA ILE A 155 -6.29 9.26 -5.24
C ILE A 155 -7.31 9.53 -6.34
N TYR A 156 -8.35 10.29 -6.04
CA TYR A 156 -9.28 10.76 -7.06
C TYR A 156 -8.80 12.12 -7.60
N PRO A 157 -8.68 12.28 -8.93
CA PRO A 157 -8.29 13.55 -9.54
C PRO A 157 -9.34 14.66 -9.36
#